data_AF-F2SGR6-F1
#
_entry.id   AF-F2SGR6-F1
#
_cell.length_a   1.000
_cell.length_b   1.000
_cell.length_c   1.000
_cell.angle_alpha   90.00
_cell.angle_beta   90.00
_cell.angle_gamma   90.00
#
_symmetry.space_group_name_H-M   'P 1'
#
loop_
_entity.id
_entity.type
_entity.pdbx_description
1 polymer ?
#
loop_
_entity_poly.entity_id
_entity_poly.type
_entity_poly.pdbx_seq_one_letter_code
_entity_poly.pdbx_strand_id
1 'polypeptide(L)'
;MDSIVQNVASGLQDLSISRPVDRLSWGIPVPGDTTQTIYVWLDALVNYITYAGYPFTPGREQESIWPADVHVVGKDITRFHCIYWPAFLMALDLPLPRTILTHAHWTMNHSKMSKSTGNVVNPMFAMARYGVDPMRFYLAMNGGLASDTDYDNSYIVRDYKNILQGGLGNLCSRVMRGKGWNVRESVVKMTDGQGNRRAKDQSEIEHMEFLEKVPGLVSNQMDELNPRRALEEIVKIIDQTNRYVQSTGPWNLAKEAGTDPMAYDLLVGVIYNATESLRIAGILLQPFMPEKAKKLLNMLGVEEDLSKRSYAAAKYGADPDYGTPRMPLGKGQAGTLFPPLLSEE
;
A
#
# COMPACT_ATOMS: atom_id res chain seq x y z
N MET A 1 -10.98 17.24 14.02
CA MET A 1 -10.95 18.57 13.37
C MET A 1 -11.66 19.61 14.21
N ASP A 2 -12.79 19.28 14.84
CA ASP A 2 -13.57 20.18 15.71
C ASP A 2 -12.73 20.88 16.77
N SER A 3 -11.78 20.18 17.38
CA SER A 3 -10.86 20.78 18.34
C SER A 3 -10.04 21.92 17.73
N ILE A 4 -9.50 21.78 16.51
CA ILE A 4 -8.72 22.84 15.85
C ILE A 4 -9.59 24.05 15.54
N VAL A 5 -10.80 23.84 15.00
CA VAL A 5 -11.75 24.91 14.71
C VAL A 5 -12.15 25.65 15.99
N GLN A 6 -12.45 24.92 17.07
CA GLN A 6 -12.76 25.49 18.39
C GLN A 6 -11.58 26.28 18.96
N ASN A 7 -10.34 25.79 18.82
CA ASN A 7 -9.15 26.51 19.26
C ASN A 7 -9.01 27.86 18.56
N VAL A 8 -9.22 27.89 17.24
CA VAL A 8 -9.16 29.14 16.46
C VAL A 8 -10.32 30.08 16.81
N ALA A 9 -11.55 29.55 16.91
CA ALA A 9 -12.74 30.32 17.24
C ALA A 9 -12.69 30.95 18.65
N SER A 10 -11.98 30.33 19.58
CA SER A 10 -11.80 30.84 20.95
C SER A 10 -10.78 32.01 21.04
N GLY A 11 -10.14 32.37 19.93
CA GLY A 11 -9.10 33.40 19.86
C GLY A 11 -7.68 32.82 20.00
N LEU A 12 -6.75 33.39 19.25
CA LEU A 12 -5.34 33.01 19.26
C LEU A 12 -4.51 34.08 19.98
N GLN A 13 -3.47 33.64 20.68
CA GLN A 13 -2.44 34.50 21.26
C GLN A 13 -1.22 34.56 20.34
N ASP A 14 -0.45 35.65 20.45
CA ASP A 14 0.81 35.78 19.74
C ASP A 14 1.76 34.64 20.10
N LEU A 15 2.42 34.10 19.07
CA LEU A 15 3.39 33.04 19.20
C LEU A 15 4.80 33.64 19.26
N SER A 16 5.53 33.37 20.34
CA SER A 16 6.96 33.71 20.41
C SER A 16 7.78 32.83 19.46
N ILE A 17 8.33 33.46 18.41
CA ILE A 17 9.09 32.81 17.34
C ILE A 17 10.63 32.86 17.50
N SER A 18 11.14 33.31 18.64
CA SER A 18 12.57 33.29 18.96
C SER A 18 12.83 32.93 20.43
N ARG A 19 14.07 32.55 20.75
CA ARG A 19 14.53 32.23 22.11
C ARG A 19 15.92 32.84 22.34
N PRO A 20 16.24 33.33 23.55
CA PRO A 20 17.59 33.80 23.87
C PRO A 20 18.63 32.70 23.72
N VAL A 21 19.77 33.01 23.10
CA VAL A 21 20.89 32.07 22.87
C VAL A 21 21.40 31.45 24.17
N ASP A 22 21.38 32.18 25.29
CA ASP A 22 21.79 31.67 26.61
C ASP A 22 20.96 30.49 27.10
N ARG A 23 19.72 30.34 26.61
CA ARG A 23 18.85 29.20 26.92
C ARG A 23 18.94 28.08 25.89
N LEU A 24 19.24 28.42 24.64
CA LEU A 24 19.32 27.48 23.52
C LEU A 24 20.33 27.99 22.51
N SER A 25 21.54 27.43 22.54
CA SER A 25 22.61 27.81 21.61
C SER A 25 22.56 27.06 20.28
N TRP A 26 21.85 25.93 20.22
CA TRP A 26 21.71 25.12 19.01
C TRP A 26 20.43 25.49 18.24
N GLY A 27 20.58 26.31 17.21
CA GLY A 27 19.49 26.73 16.31
C GLY A 27 19.96 27.76 15.28
N ILE A 28 19.07 28.14 14.36
CA ILE A 28 19.35 29.19 13.36
C ILE A 28 19.30 30.56 14.06
N PRO A 29 20.33 31.42 13.95
CA PRO A 29 20.29 32.78 14.51
C PRO A 29 19.19 33.63 13.86
N VAL A 30 18.56 34.51 14.63
CA VAL A 30 17.61 35.47 14.05
C VAL A 30 18.36 36.46 13.15
N PRO A 31 17.94 36.69 11.89
CA PRO A 31 18.58 37.66 11.02
C PRO A 31 18.61 39.05 11.67
N GLY A 32 19.81 39.61 11.84
CA GLY A 32 20.00 40.92 12.47
C GLY A 32 20.03 40.94 14.00
N ASP A 33 19.80 39.81 14.68
CA ASP A 33 19.89 39.71 16.15
C ASP A 33 20.56 38.39 16.58
N THR A 34 21.85 38.47 16.89
CA THR A 34 22.66 37.32 17.31
C THR A 34 22.42 36.90 18.77
N THR A 35 21.61 37.64 19.53
CA THR A 35 21.24 37.26 20.91
C THR A 35 20.08 36.26 20.93
N GLN A 36 19.45 36.02 19.79
CA GLN A 36 18.28 35.17 19.63
C GLN A 36 18.49 34.05 18.61
N THR A 37 17.93 32.89 18.90
CA THR A 37 17.76 31.77 17.97
C THR A 37 16.29 31.66 17.54
N ILE A 38 16.05 31.32 16.28
CA ILE A 38 14.73 31.04 15.73
C ILE A 38 14.10 29.86 16.47
N TYR A 39 12.81 29.98 16.77
CA TYR A 39 12.02 28.92 17.39
C TYR A 39 11.98 27.67 16.50
N VAL A 40 12.35 26.52 17.06
CA VAL A 40 12.49 25.25 16.32
C VAL A 40 11.28 24.86 15.48
N TRP A 41 10.06 25.22 15.87
CA TRP A 41 8.88 24.89 15.05
C TRP A 41 8.73 25.78 13.82
N LEU A 42 9.19 27.03 13.87
CA LEU A 42 9.23 27.86 12.67
C LEU A 42 10.27 27.31 11.69
N ASP A 43 11.48 27.03 12.18
CA ASP A 43 12.55 26.38 11.41
C ASP A 43 12.09 25.03 10.83
N ALA A 44 11.57 24.14 11.69
CA ALA A 44 11.12 22.83 11.27
C ALA A 44 9.98 22.89 10.24
N LEU A 45 9.00 23.78 10.35
CA LEU A 45 7.91 23.86 9.36
C LEU A 45 8.40 24.36 7.99
N VAL A 46 9.40 25.25 7.97
CA VAL A 46 10.00 25.76 6.73
C VAL A 46 10.67 24.64 5.91
N ASN A 47 11.02 23.50 6.51
CA ASN A 47 11.58 22.34 5.80
C ASN A 47 10.80 21.96 4.53
N TYR A 48 9.46 22.02 4.59
CA TYR A 48 8.59 21.59 3.50
C TYR A 48 8.79 22.46 2.26
N ILE A 49 8.84 23.77 2.46
CA ILE A 49 8.96 24.72 1.37
C ILE A 49 10.42 24.87 0.91
N THR A 50 11.39 24.69 1.82
CA THR A 50 12.81 24.60 1.44
C THR A 50 13.06 23.44 0.48
N TYR A 51 12.49 22.26 0.75
CA TYR A 51 12.60 21.12 -0.17
C TYR A 51 11.94 21.41 -1.53
N ALA A 52 10.85 22.18 -1.53
CA ALA A 52 10.19 22.63 -2.74
C ALA A 52 10.93 23.78 -3.47
N GLY A 53 12.09 24.21 -2.97
CA GLY A 53 12.97 25.18 -3.63
C GLY A 53 12.83 26.62 -3.14
N TYR A 54 12.25 26.86 -1.96
CA TYR A 54 12.15 28.20 -1.38
C TYR A 54 13.47 28.65 -0.70
N PRO A 55 13.88 29.93 -0.85
CA PRO A 55 13.21 30.98 -1.63
C PRO A 55 13.25 30.70 -3.13
N PHE A 56 12.10 30.86 -3.79
CA PHE A 56 11.97 30.50 -5.20
C PHE A 56 12.84 31.38 -6.09
N THR A 57 13.42 30.78 -7.12
CA THR A 57 14.14 31.55 -8.14
C THR A 57 13.11 32.38 -8.93
N PRO A 58 13.28 33.71 -9.05
CA PRO A 58 12.33 34.56 -9.76
C PRO A 58 12.02 34.06 -11.17
N GLY A 59 10.74 33.89 -11.49
CA GLY A 59 10.27 33.40 -12.79
C GLY A 59 10.34 31.88 -12.98
N ARG A 60 10.66 31.12 -11.94
CA ARG A 60 10.69 29.65 -11.91
C ARG A 60 9.84 29.05 -10.80
N GLU A 61 8.93 29.83 -10.24
CA GLU A 61 8.01 29.39 -9.18
C GLU A 61 7.18 28.18 -9.63
N GLN A 62 6.85 28.11 -10.91
CA GLN A 62 6.15 26.99 -11.56
C GLN A 62 6.95 25.68 -11.61
N GLU A 63 8.28 25.71 -11.43
CA GLU A 63 9.11 24.51 -11.32
C GLU A 63 9.00 23.88 -9.92
N SER A 64 8.43 24.62 -8.96
CA SER A 64 8.22 24.13 -7.60
C SER A 64 7.08 23.11 -7.54
N ILE A 65 7.25 22.14 -6.64
CA ILE A 65 6.18 21.21 -6.22
C ILE A 65 5.29 21.80 -5.12
N TRP A 66 5.48 23.07 -4.75
CA TRP A 66 4.66 23.76 -3.76
C TRP A 66 3.36 24.29 -4.39
N PRO A 67 2.20 24.22 -3.69
CA PRO A 67 2.00 23.67 -2.34
C PRO A 67 1.90 22.15 -2.30
N ALA A 68 2.24 21.57 -1.16
CA ALA A 68 2.05 20.14 -0.92
C ALA A 68 0.57 19.74 -1.04
N ASP A 69 0.29 18.68 -1.80
CA ASP A 69 -1.06 18.11 -1.88
C ASP A 69 -1.50 17.53 -0.54
N VAL A 70 -0.61 16.79 0.14
CA VAL A 70 -0.90 16.16 1.44
C VAL A 70 0.30 16.28 2.38
N HIS A 71 0.08 16.83 3.58
CA HIS A 71 0.97 16.67 4.72
C HIS A 71 0.47 15.53 5.61
N VAL A 72 1.27 14.48 5.79
CA VAL A 72 0.95 13.36 6.69
C VAL A 72 1.64 13.59 8.03
N VAL A 73 0.86 13.74 9.10
CA VAL A 73 1.37 14.09 10.43
C VAL A 73 0.69 13.29 11.55
N GLY A 74 1.38 13.09 12.67
CA GLY A 74 0.77 12.54 13.87
C GLY A 74 -0.15 13.54 14.56
N LYS A 75 -1.18 13.06 15.25
CA LYS A 75 -2.17 13.94 15.93
C LYS A 75 -1.57 14.94 16.93
N ASP A 76 -0.44 14.62 17.54
CA ASP A 76 0.24 15.46 18.55
C ASP A 76 0.75 16.79 17.98
N ILE A 77 0.96 16.87 16.66
CA ILE A 77 1.57 18.05 16.01
C ILE A 77 0.60 18.80 15.09
N THR A 78 -0.69 18.50 15.19
CA THR A 78 -1.77 19.11 14.40
C THR A 78 -1.87 20.62 14.60
N ARG A 79 -1.65 21.13 15.83
CA ARG A 79 -1.65 22.57 16.09
C ARG A 79 -0.61 23.32 15.23
N PHE A 80 0.59 22.74 15.09
CA PHE A 80 1.66 23.34 14.31
C PHE A 80 1.31 23.38 12.82
N HIS A 81 0.69 22.31 12.30
CA HIS A 81 0.40 22.17 10.87
C HIS A 81 -0.91 22.81 10.44
N CYS A 82 -1.92 22.88 11.31
CA CYS A 82 -3.25 23.38 10.98
C CYS A 82 -3.47 24.84 11.43
N ILE A 83 -2.62 25.39 12.31
CA ILE A 83 -2.76 26.78 12.80
C ILE A 83 -1.52 27.60 12.48
N TYR A 84 -0.36 27.21 13.03
CA TYR A 84 0.85 28.04 12.91
C TYR A 84 1.41 28.06 11.49
N TRP A 85 1.50 26.90 10.85
CA TRP A 85 2.04 26.81 9.50
C TRP A 85 1.22 27.61 8.47
N PRO A 86 -0.12 27.48 8.41
CA PRO A 86 -0.93 28.33 7.56
C PRO A 86 -0.78 29.81 7.88
N ALA A 87 -0.69 30.19 9.17
CA ALA A 87 -0.50 31.59 9.55
C ALA A 87 0.85 32.14 9.06
N PHE A 88 1.93 31.37 9.14
CA PHE A 88 3.24 31.76 8.60
C PHE A 88 3.22 31.91 7.08
N LEU A 89 2.57 30.97 6.38
CA LEU A 89 2.43 31.04 4.92
C LEU A 89 1.58 32.23 4.50
N MET A 90 0.47 32.51 5.19
CA MET A 90 -0.37 33.69 4.95
C MET A 90 0.41 34.99 5.18
N ALA A 91 1.24 35.06 6.23
CA ALA A 91 2.09 36.23 6.49
C ALA A 91 3.16 36.47 5.41
N LEU A 92 3.51 35.43 4.64
CA LEU A 92 4.44 35.48 3.52
C LEU A 92 3.72 35.54 2.15
N ASP A 93 2.38 35.64 2.13
CA ASP A 93 1.54 35.55 0.93
C ASP A 93 1.83 34.29 0.07
N LEU A 94 2.09 33.16 0.72
CA LEU A 94 2.38 31.88 0.08
C LEU A 94 1.17 30.94 0.02
N PRO A 95 1.05 30.08 -1.02
CA PRO A 95 -0.01 29.08 -1.09
C PRO A 95 -0.01 28.11 0.09
N LEU A 96 -1.20 27.74 0.56
CA LEU A 96 -1.39 26.77 1.65
C LEU A 96 -1.32 25.32 1.15
N PRO A 97 -0.88 24.36 1.99
CA PRO A 97 -1.02 22.94 1.67
C PRO A 97 -2.49 22.57 1.47
N ARG A 98 -2.78 21.68 0.52
CA ARG A 98 -4.16 21.34 0.13
C ARG A 98 -4.86 20.48 1.17
N THR A 99 -4.15 19.53 1.78
CA THR A 99 -4.70 18.62 2.79
C THR A 99 -3.68 18.31 3.88
N ILE A 100 -4.16 18.19 5.12
CA ILE A 100 -3.37 17.71 6.26
C ILE A 100 -4.00 16.41 6.74
N LEU A 101 -3.39 15.29 6.38
CA LEU A 101 -3.79 13.96 6.83
C LEU A 101 -3.18 13.71 8.20
N THR A 102 -4.04 13.54 9.20
CA THR A 102 -3.60 13.22 10.56
C THR A 102 -3.78 11.74 10.84
N HIS A 103 -2.76 11.08 11.38
CA HIS A 103 -2.87 9.71 11.86
C HIS A 103 -2.82 9.64 13.39
N ALA A 104 -3.38 8.55 13.93
CA ALA A 104 -3.40 8.27 15.35
C ALA A 104 -2.08 7.62 15.80
N HIS A 105 -1.95 7.36 17.10
CA HIS A 105 -0.76 6.71 17.66
C HIS A 105 -0.86 5.19 17.61
N TRP A 106 0.30 4.57 17.53
CA TRP A 106 0.48 3.19 17.94
C TRP A 106 0.67 3.14 19.46
N THR A 107 -0.08 2.29 20.14
CA THR A 107 0.08 1.96 21.56
C THR A 107 0.63 0.55 21.71
N MET A 108 1.03 0.18 22.92
CA MET A 108 1.36 -1.20 23.27
C MET A 108 0.78 -1.48 24.65
N ASN A 109 -0.01 -2.55 24.80
CA ASN A 109 -0.78 -2.85 26.01
C ASN A 109 -1.67 -1.66 26.42
N HIS A 110 -2.33 -1.04 25.44
CA HIS A 110 -3.20 0.12 25.58
C HIS A 110 -2.53 1.37 26.19
N SER A 111 -1.20 1.41 26.18
CA SER A 111 -0.40 2.50 26.73
C SER A 111 0.50 3.13 25.67
N LYS A 112 0.78 4.44 25.78
CA LYS A 112 1.72 5.12 24.88
C LYS A 112 3.10 4.47 24.99
N MET A 113 3.69 4.12 23.86
CA MET A 113 5.04 3.54 23.84
C MET A 113 6.05 4.54 24.39
N SER A 114 6.95 4.06 25.25
CA SER A 114 8.03 4.89 25.81
C SER A 114 9.29 4.05 26.03
N LYS A 115 10.44 4.64 25.69
CA LYS A 115 11.75 4.06 25.98
C LYS A 115 12.00 3.94 27.49
N SER A 116 11.48 4.87 28.29
CA SER A 116 11.74 4.90 29.74
C SER A 116 11.04 3.78 30.51
N THR A 117 9.91 3.27 30.01
CA THR A 117 9.15 2.18 30.64
C THR A 117 9.48 0.81 30.03
N GLY A 118 10.38 0.75 29.03
CA GLY A 118 10.70 -0.46 28.29
C GLY A 118 9.60 -0.96 27.34
N ASN A 119 8.42 -0.32 27.34
CA ASN A 119 7.27 -0.66 26.50
C ASN A 119 7.41 0.01 25.13
N VAL A 120 8.37 -0.47 24.33
CA VAL A 120 8.66 0.06 22.99
C VAL A 120 8.94 -1.07 22.01
N VAL A 121 8.36 -0.96 20.82
CA VAL A 121 8.67 -1.82 19.70
C VAL A 121 9.84 -1.24 18.93
N ASN A 122 10.90 -2.01 18.75
CA ASN A 122 11.96 -1.65 17.82
C ASN A 122 11.55 -2.06 16.39
N PRO A 123 11.29 -1.12 15.47
CA PRO A 123 10.86 -1.45 14.12
C PRO A 123 11.92 -2.26 13.35
N MET A 124 13.21 -2.08 13.64
CA MET A 124 14.28 -2.84 13.00
C MET A 124 14.22 -4.32 13.37
N PHE A 125 13.94 -4.64 14.64
CA PHE A 125 13.78 -6.03 15.07
C PHE A 125 12.49 -6.65 14.54
N ALA A 126 11.39 -5.89 14.53
CA ALA A 126 10.14 -6.36 13.92
C ALA A 126 10.32 -6.68 12.43
N MET A 127 11.00 -5.82 11.67
CA MET A 127 11.30 -6.06 10.26
C MET A 127 12.28 -7.22 10.03
N ALA A 128 13.31 -7.36 10.87
CA ALA A 128 14.23 -8.49 10.78
C ALA A 128 13.51 -9.82 11.05
N ARG A 129 12.52 -9.80 11.94
CA ARG A 129 11.74 -10.96 12.35
C ARG A 129 10.66 -11.37 11.35
N TYR A 130 9.81 -10.43 10.94
CA TYR A 130 8.63 -10.72 10.11
C TYR A 130 8.82 -10.37 8.63
N GLY A 131 9.84 -9.57 8.31
CA GLY A 131 10.09 -9.03 6.97
C GLY A 131 9.49 -7.63 6.80
N VAL A 132 10.13 -6.83 5.92
CA VAL A 132 9.72 -5.44 5.65
C VAL A 132 8.29 -5.36 5.10
N ASP A 133 7.99 -6.11 4.05
CA ASP A 133 6.67 -6.07 3.41
C ASP A 133 5.52 -6.57 4.30
N PRO A 134 5.65 -7.69 5.04
CA PRO A 134 4.66 -8.06 6.05
C PRO A 134 4.44 -6.99 7.11
N MET A 135 5.49 -6.31 7.57
CA MET A 135 5.35 -5.19 8.50
C MET A 135 4.62 -4.00 7.86
N ARG A 136 4.93 -3.64 6.62
CA ARG A 136 4.20 -2.59 5.89
C ARG A 136 2.72 -2.92 5.72
N PHE A 137 2.42 -4.17 5.34
CA PHE A 137 1.06 -4.67 5.24
C PHE A 137 0.32 -4.57 6.59
N TYR A 138 0.95 -5.04 7.67
CA TYR A 138 0.37 -4.96 9.02
C TYR A 138 0.07 -3.52 9.43
N LEU A 139 1.02 -2.61 9.25
CA LEU A 139 0.86 -1.20 9.62
C LEU A 139 -0.23 -0.51 8.80
N ALA A 140 -0.34 -0.81 7.51
CA ALA A 140 -1.38 -0.25 6.64
C ALA A 140 -2.77 -0.84 6.94
N MET A 141 -2.85 -2.14 7.24
CA MET A 141 -4.10 -2.84 7.52
C MET A 141 -4.67 -2.50 8.90
N ASN A 142 -3.79 -2.39 9.90
CA ASN A 142 -4.22 -2.25 11.30
C ASN A 142 -4.08 -0.82 11.82
N GLY A 143 -3.24 0.02 11.21
CA GLY A 143 -3.02 1.39 11.65
C GLY A 143 -4.28 2.26 11.60
N GLY A 144 -4.51 2.99 12.69
CA GLY A 144 -5.64 3.91 12.81
C GLY A 144 -5.34 5.30 12.29
N LEU A 145 -6.24 5.84 11.47
CA LEU A 145 -6.26 7.27 11.12
C LEU A 145 -6.96 8.09 12.22
N ALA A 146 -8.15 7.65 12.65
CA ALA A 146 -8.98 8.38 13.61
C ALA A 146 -8.71 8.01 15.08
N SER A 147 -8.41 6.74 15.35
CA SER A 147 -8.27 6.19 16.70
C SER A 147 -6.94 5.50 16.89
N ASP A 148 -6.37 5.60 18.09
CA ASP A 148 -5.13 4.92 18.42
C ASP A 148 -5.31 3.40 18.27
N THR A 149 -4.23 2.71 17.90
CA THR A 149 -4.24 1.27 17.64
C THR A 149 -3.14 0.59 18.45
N ASP A 150 -3.47 -0.52 19.09
CA ASP A 150 -2.49 -1.30 19.83
C ASP A 150 -1.67 -2.19 18.91
N TYR A 151 -0.34 -2.14 19.09
CA TYR A 151 0.59 -3.04 18.44
C TYR A 151 0.53 -4.43 19.10
N ASP A 152 0.34 -5.46 18.29
CA ASP A 152 0.34 -6.85 18.76
C ASP A 152 0.90 -7.78 17.67
N ASN A 153 1.92 -8.55 18.06
CA ASN A 153 2.54 -9.58 17.24
C ASN A 153 1.55 -10.64 16.76
N SER A 154 0.53 -10.94 17.56
CA SER A 154 -0.49 -11.95 17.24
C SER A 154 -1.24 -11.60 15.95
N TYR A 155 -1.50 -10.31 15.70
CA TYR A 155 -2.12 -9.84 14.47
C TYR A 155 -1.20 -9.95 13.26
N ILE A 156 0.10 -9.68 13.44
CA ILE A 156 1.10 -9.87 12.38
C ILE A 156 1.13 -11.33 11.96
N VAL A 157 1.23 -12.25 12.91
CA VAL A 157 1.29 -13.70 12.66
C VAL A 157 -0.02 -14.19 12.04
N ARG A 158 -1.17 -13.75 12.55
CA ARG A 158 -2.50 -14.07 12.00
C ARG A 158 -2.62 -13.63 10.55
N ASP A 159 -2.34 -12.36 10.25
CA ASP A 159 -2.49 -11.79 8.91
C ASP A 159 -1.47 -12.42 7.95
N TYR A 160 -0.26 -12.71 8.43
CA TYR A 160 0.73 -13.46 7.67
C TYR A 160 0.22 -14.85 7.28
N LYS A 161 -0.28 -15.63 8.25
CA LYS A 161 -0.73 -16.99 8.01
C LYS A 161 -1.98 -17.05 7.14
N ASN A 162 -2.97 -16.19 7.41
CA ASN A 162 -4.27 -16.30 6.80
C ASN A 162 -4.32 -15.60 5.43
N ILE A 163 -3.78 -14.39 5.34
CA ILE A 163 -3.93 -13.55 4.14
C ILE A 163 -2.71 -13.69 3.23
N LEU A 164 -1.49 -13.53 3.78
CA LEU A 164 -0.28 -13.46 2.96
C LEU A 164 0.17 -14.84 2.49
N GLN A 165 0.51 -15.73 3.42
CA GLN A 165 0.94 -17.09 3.12
C GLN A 165 -0.25 -17.96 2.69
N GLY A 166 -1.27 -18.04 3.53
CA GLY A 166 -2.45 -18.89 3.34
C GLY A 166 -3.31 -18.50 2.15
N GLY A 167 -3.52 -17.20 1.94
CA GLY A 167 -4.28 -16.66 0.84
C GLY A 167 -3.45 -16.47 -0.42
N LEU A 168 -2.64 -15.41 -0.46
CA LEU A 168 -1.93 -14.99 -1.68
C LEU A 168 -0.83 -15.96 -2.11
N GLY A 169 0.02 -16.38 -1.17
CA GLY A 169 1.18 -17.23 -1.44
C GLY A 169 0.79 -18.64 -1.89
N ASN A 170 -0.18 -19.25 -1.22
CA ASN A 170 -0.70 -20.55 -1.60
C ASN A 170 -1.48 -20.50 -2.91
N LEU A 171 -2.32 -19.48 -3.13
CA LEU A 171 -3.03 -19.30 -4.39
C LEU A 171 -2.04 -19.19 -5.57
N CYS A 172 -1.03 -18.32 -5.46
CA CYS A 172 0.02 -18.19 -6.45
C CYS A 172 0.73 -19.53 -6.71
N SER A 173 1.06 -20.28 -5.66
CA SER A 173 1.73 -21.57 -5.79
C SER A 173 0.84 -22.62 -6.46
N ARG A 174 -0.45 -22.69 -6.11
CA ARG A 174 -1.43 -23.60 -6.72
C ARG A 174 -1.59 -23.34 -8.20
N VAL A 175 -1.74 -22.07 -8.60
CA VAL A 175 -1.93 -21.67 -10.00
C VAL A 175 -0.65 -21.88 -10.81
N MET A 176 0.49 -21.34 -10.36
CA MET A 176 1.72 -21.33 -11.15
C MET A 176 2.46 -22.68 -11.20
N ARG A 177 2.21 -23.58 -10.25
CA ARG A 177 2.88 -24.90 -10.17
C ARG A 177 1.92 -26.08 -10.26
N GLY A 178 0.66 -25.81 -10.54
CA GLY A 178 -0.32 -26.87 -10.73
C GLY A 178 0.06 -27.79 -11.88
N LYS A 179 -0.40 -29.03 -11.79
CA LYS A 179 -0.20 -30.05 -12.83
C LYS A 179 -1.46 -30.17 -13.66
N GLY A 180 -1.29 -30.31 -14.97
CA GLY A 180 -2.41 -30.51 -15.91
C GLY A 180 -2.92 -29.23 -16.57
N TRP A 181 -2.23 -28.10 -16.40
CA TRP A 181 -2.46 -26.87 -17.16
C TRP A 181 -1.17 -26.10 -17.41
N ASN A 182 -1.22 -25.15 -18.33
CA ASN A 182 -0.15 -24.21 -18.62
C ASN A 182 -0.69 -22.78 -18.54
N VAL A 183 -0.13 -21.97 -17.65
CA VAL A 183 -0.59 -20.59 -17.42
C VAL A 183 -0.45 -19.72 -18.67
N ARG A 184 0.68 -19.80 -19.37
CA ARG A 184 0.90 -19.05 -20.62
C ARG A 184 -0.11 -19.43 -21.69
N GLU A 185 -0.38 -20.72 -21.84
CA GLU A 185 -1.40 -21.19 -22.78
C GLU A 185 -2.79 -20.66 -22.43
N SER A 186 -3.16 -20.67 -21.14
CA SER A 186 -4.44 -20.12 -20.69
C SER A 186 -4.55 -18.62 -20.97
N VAL A 187 -3.48 -17.84 -20.73
CA VAL A 187 -3.42 -16.41 -21.07
C VAL A 187 -3.63 -16.20 -22.56
N VAL A 188 -2.81 -16.84 -23.41
CA VAL A 188 -2.90 -16.69 -24.87
C VAL A 188 -4.31 -17.03 -25.38
N LYS A 189 -4.88 -18.16 -24.96
CA LYS A 189 -6.21 -18.57 -25.40
C LYS A 189 -7.32 -17.60 -24.99
N MET A 190 -7.17 -16.93 -23.85
CA MET A 190 -8.15 -15.98 -23.36
C MET A 190 -8.00 -14.58 -23.95
N THR A 191 -6.81 -14.22 -24.47
CA THR A 191 -6.52 -12.87 -24.99
C THR A 191 -6.38 -12.78 -26.51
N ASP A 192 -6.18 -13.89 -27.24
CA ASP A 192 -5.93 -13.90 -28.70
C ASP A 192 -7.18 -13.55 -29.55
N GLY A 193 -8.31 -13.14 -28.96
CA GLY A 193 -9.51 -12.72 -29.70
C GLY A 193 -10.21 -13.80 -30.52
N GLN A 194 -9.56 -14.94 -30.76
CA GLN A 194 -10.07 -16.15 -31.41
C GLN A 194 -10.82 -17.08 -30.43
N GLY A 195 -11.28 -16.52 -29.30
CA GLY A 195 -11.84 -17.21 -28.13
C GLY A 195 -13.16 -17.95 -28.39
N ASN A 196 -13.13 -18.95 -29.28
CA ASN A 196 -14.16 -19.98 -29.43
C ASN A 196 -14.08 -20.96 -28.26
N ARG A 197 -14.16 -20.46 -27.02
CA ARG A 197 -14.46 -21.32 -25.88
C ARG A 197 -15.92 -21.71 -25.95
N ARG A 198 -16.16 -23.02 -25.94
CA ARG A 198 -17.49 -23.63 -26.06
C ARG A 198 -18.27 -23.51 -24.76
N ALA A 199 -17.58 -23.25 -23.64
CA ALA A 199 -18.16 -23.15 -22.32
C ALA A 199 -17.64 -21.92 -21.57
N LYS A 200 -18.57 -21.19 -20.97
CA LYS A 200 -18.36 -20.28 -19.84
C LYS A 200 -19.41 -20.63 -18.81
N ASP A 201 -19.04 -20.66 -17.54
CA ASP A 201 -20.01 -20.82 -16.46
C ASP A 201 -20.34 -19.46 -15.83
N GLN A 202 -21.42 -19.44 -15.05
CA GLN A 202 -21.86 -18.22 -14.37
C GLN A 202 -20.80 -17.71 -13.38
N SER A 203 -20.05 -18.62 -12.75
CA SER A 203 -19.02 -18.28 -11.75
C SER A 203 -17.83 -17.53 -12.38
N GLU A 204 -17.46 -17.88 -13.61
CA GLU A 204 -16.45 -17.15 -14.38
C GLU A 204 -16.91 -15.71 -14.71
N ILE A 205 -18.16 -15.53 -15.12
CA ILE A 205 -18.70 -14.20 -15.46
C ILE A 205 -18.69 -13.30 -14.22
N GLU A 206 -19.19 -13.81 -13.10
CA GLU A 206 -19.23 -13.08 -11.83
C GLU A 206 -17.83 -12.69 -11.33
N HIS A 207 -16.87 -13.60 -11.46
CA HIS A 207 -15.48 -13.32 -11.06
C HIS A 207 -14.82 -12.27 -11.95
N MET A 208 -15.04 -12.34 -13.26
CA MET A 208 -14.56 -11.33 -14.22
C MET A 208 -15.13 -9.94 -13.90
N GLU A 209 -16.44 -9.82 -13.73
CA GLU A 209 -17.08 -8.55 -13.39
C GLU A 209 -16.56 -7.97 -12.07
N PHE A 210 -16.28 -8.83 -11.09
CA PHE A 210 -15.66 -8.43 -9.84
C PHE A 210 -14.26 -7.84 -10.07
N LEU A 211 -13.41 -8.51 -10.87
CA LEU A 211 -12.06 -8.03 -11.19
C LEU A 211 -12.06 -6.73 -11.99
N GLU A 212 -13.07 -6.47 -12.82
CA GLU A 212 -13.23 -5.20 -13.53
C GLU A 212 -13.55 -4.03 -12.58
N LYS A 213 -14.27 -4.29 -11.48
CA LYS A 213 -14.75 -3.26 -10.54
C LYS A 213 -13.72 -2.89 -9.47
N VAL A 214 -13.03 -3.88 -8.89
CA VAL A 214 -12.18 -3.66 -7.70
C VAL A 214 -11.06 -2.62 -7.89
N PRO A 215 -10.33 -2.54 -9.01
CA PRO A 215 -9.29 -1.53 -9.20
C PRO A 215 -9.83 -0.09 -9.02
N GLY A 216 -11.06 0.19 -9.45
CA GLY A 216 -11.72 1.47 -9.23
C GLY A 216 -12.01 1.73 -7.76
N LEU A 217 -12.47 0.71 -7.01
CA LEU A 217 -12.71 0.82 -5.57
C LEU A 217 -11.41 1.12 -4.80
N VAL A 218 -10.30 0.47 -5.18
CA VAL A 218 -8.98 0.72 -4.60
C VAL A 218 -8.54 2.15 -4.86
N SER A 219 -8.69 2.66 -6.10
CA SER A 219 -8.34 4.05 -6.43
C SER A 219 -9.15 5.04 -5.60
N ASN A 220 -10.48 4.87 -5.53
CA ASN A 220 -11.33 5.75 -4.76
C ASN A 220 -10.90 5.83 -3.29
N GLN A 221 -10.52 4.70 -2.68
CA GLN A 221 -10.04 4.69 -1.30
C GLN A 221 -8.66 5.35 -1.14
N MET A 222 -7.78 5.25 -2.15
CA MET A 222 -6.50 5.96 -2.15
C MET A 222 -6.68 7.47 -2.33
N ASP A 223 -7.60 7.90 -3.19
CA ASP A 223 -7.96 9.31 -3.41
C ASP A 223 -8.59 9.93 -2.16
N GLU A 224 -9.35 9.13 -1.39
CA GLU A 224 -9.87 9.49 -0.06
C GLU A 224 -8.83 9.41 1.06
N LEU A 225 -7.55 9.17 0.73
CA LEU A 225 -6.44 9.04 1.67
C LEU A 225 -6.67 7.94 2.73
N ASN A 226 -7.33 6.84 2.32
CA ASN A 226 -7.65 5.69 3.17
C ASN A 226 -6.93 4.42 2.69
N PRO A 227 -5.61 4.31 2.92
CA PRO A 227 -4.81 3.18 2.48
C PRO A 227 -5.25 1.85 3.10
N ARG A 228 -5.85 1.89 4.30
CA ARG A 228 -6.40 0.69 4.96
C ARG A 228 -7.54 0.10 4.13
N ARG A 229 -8.54 0.90 3.80
CA ARG A 229 -9.69 0.44 3.01
C ARG A 229 -9.27 0.01 1.60
N ALA A 230 -8.34 0.73 0.98
CA ALA A 230 -7.75 0.33 -0.29
C ALA A 230 -7.13 -1.08 -0.19
N LEU A 231 -6.37 -1.36 0.87
CA LEU A 231 -5.78 -2.68 1.11
C LEU A 231 -6.83 -3.76 1.43
N GLU A 232 -7.89 -3.43 2.15
CA GLU A 232 -9.03 -4.34 2.38
C GLU A 232 -9.70 -4.77 1.07
N GLU A 233 -9.89 -3.85 0.11
CA GLU A 233 -10.42 -4.19 -1.22
C GLU A 233 -9.48 -5.12 -2.01
N ILE A 234 -8.15 -4.92 -1.90
CA ILE A 234 -7.17 -5.82 -2.51
C ILE A 234 -7.23 -7.22 -1.87
N VAL A 235 -7.39 -7.31 -0.55
CA VAL A 235 -7.55 -8.59 0.14
C VAL A 235 -8.80 -9.34 -0.32
N LYS A 236 -9.89 -8.64 -0.65
CA LYS A 236 -11.06 -9.28 -1.25
C LYS A 236 -10.75 -9.97 -2.58
N ILE A 237 -9.80 -9.46 -3.39
CA ILE A 237 -9.35 -10.15 -4.61
C ILE A 237 -8.80 -11.52 -4.24
N ILE A 238 -7.95 -11.59 -3.22
CA ILE A 238 -7.31 -12.82 -2.75
C ILE A 238 -8.37 -13.82 -2.26
N ASP A 239 -9.31 -13.35 -1.44
CA ASP A 239 -10.35 -14.20 -0.84
C ASP A 239 -11.33 -14.72 -1.89
N GLN A 240 -11.85 -13.84 -2.76
CA GLN A 240 -12.78 -14.23 -3.81
C GLN A 240 -12.15 -15.18 -4.82
N THR A 241 -10.88 -14.94 -5.19
CA THR A 241 -10.16 -15.85 -6.11
C THR A 241 -9.93 -17.21 -5.49
N ASN A 242 -9.61 -17.29 -4.18
CA ASN A 242 -9.49 -18.57 -3.49
C ASN A 242 -10.83 -19.33 -3.49
N ARG A 243 -11.96 -18.65 -3.25
CA ARG A 243 -13.31 -19.26 -3.31
C ARG A 243 -13.64 -19.75 -4.72
N TYR A 244 -13.41 -18.91 -5.73
CA TYR A 244 -13.62 -19.22 -7.14
C TYR A 244 -12.80 -20.45 -7.59
N VAL A 245 -11.50 -20.48 -7.29
CA VAL A 245 -10.64 -21.65 -7.59
C VAL A 245 -11.10 -22.89 -6.82
N GLN A 246 -11.61 -22.73 -5.60
CA GLN A 246 -12.07 -23.86 -4.81
C GLN A 246 -13.38 -24.46 -5.35
N SER A 247 -14.35 -23.62 -5.72
CA SER A 247 -15.66 -24.06 -6.22
C SER A 247 -15.57 -24.68 -7.62
N THR A 248 -14.67 -24.16 -8.46
CA THR A 248 -14.49 -24.65 -9.84
C THR A 248 -13.65 -25.93 -9.91
N GLY A 249 -12.81 -26.20 -8.91
CA GLY A 249 -12.06 -27.45 -8.80
C GLY A 249 -11.16 -27.77 -10.01
N PRO A 250 -10.21 -26.89 -10.39
CA PRO A 250 -9.39 -27.06 -11.60
C PRO A 250 -8.58 -28.36 -11.63
N TRP A 251 -8.29 -28.99 -10.48
CA TRP A 251 -7.63 -30.30 -10.42
C TRP A 251 -8.51 -31.45 -10.92
N ASN A 252 -9.84 -31.32 -10.85
CA ASN A 252 -10.76 -32.28 -11.42
C ASN A 252 -10.90 -32.03 -12.91
N LEU A 253 -11.11 -30.77 -13.31
CA LEU A 253 -11.14 -30.37 -14.72
C LEU A 253 -9.87 -30.80 -15.46
N ALA A 254 -8.70 -30.66 -14.85
CA ALA A 254 -7.42 -31.09 -15.42
C ALA A 254 -7.33 -32.59 -15.72
N LYS A 255 -8.07 -33.46 -14.99
CA LYS A 255 -8.10 -34.90 -15.28
C LYS A 255 -8.98 -35.22 -16.48
N GLU A 256 -10.05 -34.46 -16.66
CA GLU A 256 -11.05 -34.65 -17.71
C GLU A 256 -10.66 -33.94 -19.02
N ALA A 257 -9.87 -32.87 -18.94
CA ALA A 257 -9.48 -32.00 -20.04
C ALA A 257 -8.74 -32.70 -21.19
N GLY A 258 -8.17 -33.89 -20.96
CA GLY A 258 -7.56 -34.71 -22.02
C GLY A 258 -8.57 -35.45 -22.91
N THR A 259 -9.81 -35.61 -22.44
CA THR A 259 -10.86 -36.38 -23.11
C THR A 259 -12.13 -35.57 -23.38
N ASP A 260 -12.39 -34.53 -22.58
CA ASP A 260 -13.54 -33.64 -22.72
C ASP A 260 -13.09 -32.21 -23.09
N PRO A 261 -13.37 -31.75 -24.33
CA PRO A 261 -13.11 -30.38 -24.74
C PRO A 261 -13.82 -29.31 -23.88
N MET A 262 -14.99 -29.62 -23.29
CA MET A 262 -15.68 -28.67 -22.42
C MET A 262 -14.95 -28.48 -21.10
N ALA A 263 -14.53 -29.58 -20.45
CA ALA A 263 -13.68 -29.52 -19.26
C ALA A 263 -12.36 -28.77 -19.51
N TYR A 264 -11.77 -28.93 -20.70
CA TYR A 264 -10.58 -28.17 -21.10
C TYR A 264 -10.85 -26.65 -21.18
N ASP A 265 -11.95 -26.24 -21.83
CA ASP A 265 -12.30 -24.81 -21.97
C ASP A 265 -12.61 -24.14 -20.61
N LEU A 266 -13.25 -24.88 -19.70
CA LEU A 266 -13.49 -24.42 -18.33
C LEU A 266 -12.18 -24.29 -17.55
N LEU A 267 -11.29 -25.28 -17.65
CA LEU A 267 -9.96 -25.23 -17.00
C LEU A 267 -9.16 -24.00 -17.46
N VAL A 268 -9.13 -23.75 -18.77
CA VAL A 268 -8.46 -22.57 -19.34
C VAL A 268 -9.00 -21.27 -18.73
N GLY A 269 -10.32 -21.13 -18.63
CA GLY A 269 -10.96 -19.96 -18.01
C GLY A 269 -10.59 -19.79 -16.55
N VAL A 270 -10.68 -20.87 -15.77
CA VAL A 270 -10.36 -20.84 -14.33
C VAL A 270 -8.91 -20.44 -14.09
N ILE A 271 -7.97 -21.02 -14.82
CA ILE A 271 -6.54 -20.72 -14.67
C ILE A 271 -6.23 -19.30 -15.11
N TYR A 272 -6.81 -18.83 -16.22
CA TYR A 272 -6.66 -17.45 -16.65
C TYR A 272 -7.19 -16.47 -15.60
N ASN A 273 -8.45 -16.64 -15.16
CA ASN A 273 -9.06 -15.75 -14.17
C ASN A 273 -8.28 -15.72 -12.85
N ALA A 274 -7.80 -16.88 -12.37
CA ALA A 274 -6.98 -16.94 -11.17
C ALA A 274 -5.62 -16.23 -11.35
N THR A 275 -4.98 -16.40 -12.51
CA THR A 275 -3.70 -15.75 -12.82
C THR A 275 -3.89 -14.24 -13.01
N GLU A 276 -4.98 -13.82 -13.63
CA GLU A 276 -5.31 -12.41 -13.84
C GLU A 276 -5.65 -11.70 -12.53
N SER A 277 -6.34 -12.40 -11.61
CA SER A 277 -6.56 -11.92 -10.25
C SER A 277 -5.23 -11.67 -9.52
N LEU A 278 -4.28 -12.60 -9.64
CA LEU A 278 -2.95 -12.46 -9.05
C LEU A 278 -2.15 -11.32 -9.70
N ARG A 279 -2.31 -11.08 -11.01
CA ARG A 279 -1.68 -9.97 -11.73
C ARG A 279 -2.20 -8.63 -11.24
N ILE A 280 -3.51 -8.45 -11.21
CA ILE A 280 -4.17 -7.23 -10.72
C ILE A 280 -3.82 -6.99 -9.25
N ALA A 281 -3.94 -8.01 -8.38
CA ALA A 281 -3.54 -7.89 -6.98
C ALA A 281 -2.05 -7.53 -6.85
N GLY A 282 -1.17 -8.15 -7.63
CA GLY A 282 0.25 -7.83 -7.65
C GLY A 282 0.54 -6.37 -7.99
N ILE A 283 -0.15 -5.81 -8.99
CA ILE A 283 -0.01 -4.40 -9.38
C ILE A 283 -0.48 -3.48 -8.24
N LEU A 284 -1.67 -3.74 -7.70
CA LEU A 284 -2.30 -2.92 -6.65
C LEU A 284 -1.57 -3.03 -5.30
N LEU A 285 -0.84 -4.12 -5.06
CA LEU A 285 -0.03 -4.32 -3.85
C LEU A 285 1.31 -3.56 -3.86
N GLN A 286 1.77 -3.03 -5.00
CA GLN A 286 3.08 -2.36 -5.07
C GLN A 286 3.27 -1.21 -4.06
N PRO A 287 2.28 -0.35 -3.77
CA PRO A 287 2.42 0.69 -2.73
C PRO A 287 2.54 0.11 -1.31
N PHE A 288 2.01 -1.10 -1.07
CA PHE A 288 1.92 -1.71 0.25
C PHE A 288 3.08 -2.67 0.53
N MET A 289 3.38 -3.55 -0.41
CA MET A 289 4.42 -4.58 -0.31
C MET A 289 5.28 -4.60 -1.59
N PRO A 290 6.19 -3.63 -1.78
CA PRO A 290 6.92 -3.44 -3.04
C PRO A 290 7.69 -4.69 -3.50
N GLU A 291 8.42 -5.35 -2.59
CA GLU A 291 9.28 -6.49 -2.93
C GLU A 291 8.47 -7.76 -3.21
N LYS A 292 7.41 -8.02 -2.45
CA LYS A 292 6.51 -9.16 -2.63
C LYS A 292 5.62 -8.96 -3.86
N ALA A 293 5.15 -7.75 -4.11
CA ALA A 293 4.43 -7.41 -5.33
C ALA A 293 5.32 -7.64 -6.56
N LYS A 294 6.56 -7.11 -6.54
CA LYS A 294 7.55 -7.35 -7.60
C LYS A 294 7.82 -8.84 -7.81
N LYS A 295 8.05 -9.60 -6.72
CA LYS A 295 8.27 -11.05 -6.79
C LYS A 295 7.07 -11.78 -7.38
N LEU A 296 5.84 -11.45 -6.95
CA LEU A 296 4.62 -12.02 -7.50
C LEU A 296 4.50 -11.76 -9.00
N LEU A 297 4.66 -10.51 -9.44
CA LEU A 297 4.60 -10.13 -10.86
C LEU A 297 5.69 -10.85 -11.69
N ASN A 298 6.89 -11.01 -11.15
CA ASN A 298 7.96 -11.80 -11.78
C ASN A 298 7.60 -13.30 -11.88
N MET A 299 7.00 -13.88 -10.84
CA MET A 299 6.52 -15.27 -10.87
C MET A 299 5.44 -15.45 -11.95
N LEU A 300 4.55 -14.48 -12.13
CA LEU A 300 3.49 -14.49 -13.15
C LEU A 300 4.01 -14.20 -14.56
N GLY A 301 5.22 -13.66 -14.69
CA GLY A 301 5.82 -13.34 -15.98
C GLY A 301 5.51 -11.94 -16.52
N VAL A 302 4.94 -11.06 -15.70
CA VAL A 302 4.62 -9.68 -16.09
C VAL A 302 5.92 -8.92 -16.30
N GLU A 303 6.02 -8.14 -17.37
CA GLU A 303 7.23 -7.37 -17.66
C GLU A 303 7.46 -6.25 -16.64
N GLU A 304 8.73 -5.93 -16.35
CA GLU A 304 9.12 -4.83 -15.46
C GLU A 304 9.10 -3.49 -16.21
N ASP A 305 7.93 -3.17 -16.76
CA ASP A 305 7.67 -1.94 -17.51
C ASP A 305 6.45 -1.21 -16.92
N LEU A 306 6.47 0.12 -16.94
CA LEU A 306 5.39 0.93 -16.37
C LEU A 306 4.06 0.71 -17.09
N SER A 307 4.04 0.43 -18.40
CA SER A 307 2.82 0.11 -19.13
C SER A 307 2.18 -1.21 -18.69
N LYS A 308 2.94 -2.10 -18.06
CA LYS A 308 2.48 -3.41 -17.57
C LYS A 308 2.28 -3.47 -16.06
N ARG A 309 2.89 -2.56 -15.30
CA ARG A 309 2.83 -2.53 -13.82
C ARG A 309 2.30 -1.25 -13.20
N SER A 310 1.87 -0.26 -13.98
CA SER A 310 1.16 0.91 -13.44
C SER A 310 -0.28 0.58 -13.05
N TYR A 311 -0.94 1.49 -12.32
CA TYR A 311 -2.36 1.38 -12.03
C TYR A 311 -3.21 1.21 -13.29
N ALA A 312 -2.85 1.88 -14.40
CA ALA A 312 -3.55 1.74 -15.68
C ALA A 312 -3.52 0.30 -16.23
N ALA A 313 -2.51 -0.50 -15.85
CA ALA A 313 -2.40 -1.91 -16.22
C ALA A 313 -3.21 -2.84 -15.29
N ALA A 314 -3.72 -2.36 -14.16
CA ALA A 314 -4.57 -3.12 -13.24
C ALA A 314 -6.00 -3.32 -13.76
N LYS A 315 -6.17 -3.49 -15.07
CA LYS A 315 -7.44 -3.74 -15.75
C LYS A 315 -7.49 -5.18 -16.25
N TYR A 316 -8.63 -5.82 -16.12
CA TYR A 316 -8.86 -7.19 -16.60
C TYR A 316 -8.51 -7.33 -18.09
N GLY A 317 -7.68 -8.32 -18.42
CA GLY A 317 -7.26 -8.63 -19.79
C GLY A 317 -6.37 -7.58 -20.45
N ALA A 318 -5.78 -6.66 -19.68
CA ALA A 318 -4.94 -5.59 -20.23
C ALA A 318 -3.55 -6.05 -20.70
N ASP A 319 -3.12 -7.25 -20.34
CA ASP A 319 -1.81 -7.78 -20.68
C ASP A 319 -1.92 -9.19 -21.30
N PRO A 320 -1.71 -9.34 -22.63
CA PRO A 320 -1.73 -10.64 -23.29
C PRO A 320 -0.38 -11.37 -23.24
N ASP A 321 0.68 -10.78 -22.66
CA ASP A 321 2.06 -11.25 -22.84
C ASP A 321 2.63 -12.02 -21.65
N TYR A 322 1.96 -11.96 -20.50
CA TYR A 322 2.36 -12.66 -19.27
C TYR A 322 2.03 -14.17 -19.27
N GLY A 323 2.35 -14.84 -18.17
CA GLY A 323 2.09 -16.27 -17.94
C GLY A 323 3.31 -17.18 -18.07
N THR A 324 4.44 -16.65 -18.57
CA THR A 324 5.75 -17.33 -18.56
C THR A 324 6.62 -16.73 -17.45
N PRO A 325 6.94 -17.45 -16.36
CA PRO A 325 7.69 -16.90 -15.24
C PRO A 325 9.02 -16.26 -15.67
N ARG A 326 9.29 -15.04 -15.19
CA ARG A 326 10.58 -14.33 -15.39
C ARG A 326 11.61 -14.66 -14.32
N MET A 327 11.29 -15.61 -13.45
CA MET A 327 12.17 -16.14 -12.42
C MET A 327 11.91 -17.63 -12.21
N PRO A 328 12.90 -18.40 -11.75
CA PRO A 328 12.67 -19.78 -11.36
C PRO A 328 11.63 -19.83 -10.23
N LEU A 329 10.55 -20.59 -10.42
CA LEU A 329 9.51 -20.75 -9.40
C LEU A 329 10.02 -21.53 -8.17
N GLY A 330 11.11 -22.28 -8.30
CA GLY A 330 11.69 -23.08 -7.22
C GLY A 330 10.81 -24.26 -6.77
N LYS A 331 11.31 -25.07 -5.85
CA LYS A 331 10.57 -26.17 -5.18
C LYS A 331 10.52 -25.92 -3.68
N GLY A 332 9.50 -26.47 -3.01
CA GLY A 332 9.33 -26.33 -1.56
C GLY A 332 9.26 -24.87 -1.10
N GLN A 333 9.77 -24.60 0.11
CA GLN A 333 9.74 -23.27 0.74
C GLN A 333 10.57 -22.22 -0.02
N ALA A 334 11.68 -22.60 -0.65
CA ALA A 334 12.53 -21.67 -1.40
C ALA A 334 11.80 -21.01 -2.59
N GLY A 335 10.75 -21.67 -3.09
CA GLY A 335 9.95 -21.13 -4.16
C GLY A 335 8.83 -20.19 -3.71
N THR A 336 8.36 -20.24 -2.45
CA THR A 336 7.08 -19.61 -2.10
C THR A 336 7.19 -18.08 -2.09
N LEU A 337 6.05 -17.42 -2.32
CA LEU A 337 5.97 -15.96 -2.21
C LEU A 337 6.19 -15.51 -0.75
N PHE A 338 5.57 -16.24 0.19
CA PHE A 338 5.69 -16.06 1.63
C PHE A 338 6.18 -17.37 2.28
N PRO A 339 7.48 -17.50 2.60
CA PRO A 339 8.01 -18.67 3.31
C PRO A 339 7.45 -18.73 4.75
N PRO A 340 7.58 -19.85 5.47
CA PRO A 340 7.23 -19.87 6.89
C PRO A 340 7.97 -18.79 7.68
N LEU A 341 7.30 -18.23 8.69
CA LEU A 341 7.94 -17.29 9.61
C LEU A 341 9.05 -17.99 10.39
N LEU A 342 10.13 -17.26 10.67
CA LEU A 342 11.24 -17.77 11.48
C LEU A 342 10.83 -18.03 12.93
N SER A 343 9.87 -17.24 13.44
CA SER A 343 9.28 -17.43 14.77
C SER A 343 7.88 -16.83 14.82
N GLU A 344 6.97 -17.55 15.48
CA GLU A 344 5.56 -17.16 15.67
C GLU A 344 5.28 -16.52 17.05
N GLU A 345 6.26 -16.50 17.96
CA GLU A 345 6.11 -16.04 19.37
C GLU A 345 6.37 -14.55 19.63
#